data_AF-A0A845C6A4-F1
#
_entry.id   AF-A0A845C6A4-F1
#
_cell.length_a   1.000
_cell.length_b   1.000
_cell.length_c   1.000
_cell.angle_alpha   90.00
_cell.angle_beta   90.00
_cell.angle_gamma   90.00
#
_symmetry.space_group_name_H-M   'P 1'
#
loop_
_entity.id
_entity.type
_entity.pdbx_description
1 polymer ?
#
loop_
_entity_poly.entity_id
_entity_poly.type
_entity_poly.pdbx_seq_one_letter_code
_entity_poly.pdbx_strand_id
1 'polypeptide(L)'
;MDFNEYNVDESGDHHLRPSDPEYPRFVLVCCLFRKSTYVNETVPAFQQFKFDAFGYDNIILHERDIKQQTEPFTFLQNRSKREMFMDQLNHLIEGCELTVIASAIKKHKLAEKYVDPHNPY
;
A
#
# COMPACT_ATOMS: atom_id res chain seq x y z
N MET A 1 4.09 6.82 27.68
CA MET A 1 4.41 7.53 26.43
C MET A 1 3.93 6.62 25.31
N ASP A 2 2.84 6.98 24.65
CA ASP A 2 2.33 6.20 23.51
C ASP A 2 3.23 6.50 22.31
N PHE A 3 4.14 5.58 22.02
CA PHE A 3 4.92 5.63 20.79
C PHE A 3 4.03 5.14 19.65
N ASN A 4 4.06 5.82 18.50
CA ASN A 4 3.37 5.35 17.31
C ASN A 4 4.19 4.23 16.65
N GLU A 5 3.51 3.21 16.16
CA GLU A 5 4.07 2.24 15.21
C GLU A 5 3.94 2.82 13.80
N TYR A 6 4.92 2.58 12.92
CA TYR A 6 4.86 3.13 11.57
C TYR A 6 5.28 2.12 10.51
N ASN A 7 4.58 2.14 9.38
CA ASN A 7 4.93 1.38 8.19
C ASN A 7 5.18 2.35 7.04
N VAL A 8 6.23 2.12 6.25
CA VAL A 8 6.59 2.95 5.09
C VAL A 8 6.46 2.12 3.83
N ASP A 9 5.83 2.69 2.80
CA ASP A 9 5.69 2.08 1.48
C ASP A 9 5.97 3.11 0.38
N GLU A 10 6.29 2.61 -0.81
CA GLU A 10 6.72 3.40 -1.95
C GLU A 10 5.86 3.05 -3.19
N SER A 11 5.46 4.06 -3.95
CA SER A 11 4.75 3.87 -5.21
C SER A 11 5.42 4.63 -6.34
N GLY A 12 5.64 3.94 -7.46
CA GLY A 12 6.41 4.44 -8.58
C GLY A 12 7.90 4.11 -8.47
N ASP A 13 8.64 4.46 -9.52
CA ASP A 13 10.06 4.17 -9.64
C ASP A 13 10.91 5.33 -9.07
N HIS A 14 12.09 5.05 -8.53
CA HIS A 14 13.01 6.07 -8.02
C HIS A 14 13.78 6.80 -9.12
N HIS A 15 13.90 6.20 -10.31
CA HIS A 15 14.69 6.79 -11.38
C HIS A 15 14.06 8.09 -11.92
N LEU A 16 14.91 9.11 -12.08
CA LEU A 16 14.54 10.46 -12.56
C LEU A 16 14.06 10.48 -14.02
N ARG A 17 14.63 9.62 -14.85
CA ARG A 17 14.06 9.34 -16.18
C ARG A 17 12.89 8.38 -15.95
N PRO A 18 11.64 8.77 -16.27
CA PRO A 18 10.51 7.89 -16.08
C PRO A 18 10.71 6.63 -16.92
N SER A 19 10.79 5.48 -16.27
CA SER A 19 10.71 4.17 -16.91
C SER A 19 9.31 3.93 -17.50
N ASP A 20 8.30 4.56 -16.92
CA ASP A 20 6.90 4.58 -17.38
C ASP A 20 6.41 6.04 -17.57
N PRO A 21 6.19 6.49 -18.82
CA PRO A 21 5.63 7.81 -19.11
C PRO A 21 4.21 8.04 -18.56
N GLU A 22 3.43 6.98 -18.33
CA GLU A 22 2.06 7.06 -17.81
C GLU A 22 2.02 7.27 -16.29
N TYR A 23 3.11 6.96 -15.58
CA TYR A 23 3.25 7.18 -14.14
C TYR A 23 4.52 7.99 -13.77
N PRO A 24 4.60 9.30 -14.12
CA PRO A 24 5.77 10.15 -13.88
C PRO A 24 5.79 10.71 -12.43
N ARG A 25 5.40 9.89 -11.46
CA ARG A 25 5.30 10.23 -10.04
C ARG A 25 6.08 9.21 -9.23
N PHE A 26 6.69 9.71 -8.17
CA PHE A 26 7.26 8.89 -7.12
C PHE A 26 6.59 9.30 -5.80
N VAL A 27 6.06 8.36 -5.05
CA VAL A 27 5.29 8.61 -3.83
C VAL A 27 5.88 7.79 -2.68
N LEU A 28 6.15 8.48 -1.57
CA LEU A 28 6.45 7.86 -0.28
C LEU A 28 5.24 8.01 0.61
N VAL A 29 4.81 6.92 1.23
CA VAL A 29 3.71 6.89 2.17
C VAL A 29 4.19 6.31 3.48
N CYS A 30 3.87 6.98 4.59
CA CYS A 30 4.06 6.49 5.93
C CYS A 30 2.70 6.39 6.62
N CYS A 31 2.35 5.19 7.08
CA CYS A 31 1.14 4.94 7.87
C CYS A 31 1.52 4.85 9.34
N LEU A 32 0.97 5.75 10.16
CA LEU A 32 1.16 5.80 11.60
C LEU A 32 -0.04 5.18 12.31
N PHE A 33 0.26 4.35 13.31
CA PHE A 33 -0.74 3.70 14.15
C PHE A 33 -0.41 3.94 15.63
N ARG A 34 -1.45 4.11 16.46
CA ARG A 34 -1.27 4.03 17.91
C ARG A 34 -0.95 2.57 18.27
N LYS A 35 0.15 2.31 18.99
CA LYS A 35 0.60 0.93 19.31
C LYS A 35 -0.46 0.05 19.95
N SER A 36 -1.24 0.58 20.90
CA SER A 36 -2.30 -0.18 21.56
C SER A 36 -3.39 -0.59 20.57
N THR A 37 -3.84 0.32 19.70
CA THR A 37 -4.84 0.04 18.67
C THR A 37 -4.27 -0.91 17.62
N TYR A 38 -3.01 -0.71 17.23
CA TYR A 38 -2.33 -1.55 16.24
C TYR A 38 -2.31 -3.02 16.66
N VAL A 39 -1.88 -3.30 17.90
CA VAL A 39 -1.72 -4.67 18.41
C VAL A 39 -3.05 -5.31 18.76
N ASN A 40 -4.00 -4.56 19.33
CA ASN A 40 -5.24 -5.13 19.86
C ASN A 40 -6.41 -5.13 18.86
N GLU A 41 -6.36 -4.28 17.83
CA GLU A 41 -7.48 -4.08 16.91
C GLU A 41 -7.04 -4.25 15.44
N THR A 42 -6.07 -3.46 14.98
CA THR A 42 -5.65 -3.47 13.56
C THR A 42 -5.10 -4.82 13.13
N VAL A 43 -4.07 -5.34 13.79
CA VAL A 43 -3.44 -6.62 13.41
C VAL A 43 -4.45 -7.77 13.48
N PRO A 44 -5.22 -7.96 14.57
CA PRO A 44 -6.24 -9.00 14.63
C PRO A 44 -7.30 -8.90 13.52
N ALA A 45 -7.76 -7.69 13.18
CA ALA A 45 -8.75 -7.49 12.13
C ALA A 45 -8.20 -7.88 10.73
N PHE A 46 -6.95 -7.52 10.43
CA PHE A 46 -6.29 -7.96 9.20
C PHE A 46 -5.98 -9.46 9.18
N GLN A 47 -5.67 -10.07 10.33
CA GLN A 47 -5.51 -11.52 10.42
C GLN A 47 -6.82 -12.25 10.15
N GLN A 48 -7.92 -11.81 10.78
CA GLN A 48 -9.24 -12.38 10.55
C GLN A 48 -9.65 -12.26 9.08
N PHE A 49 -9.45 -11.10 8.46
CA PHE A 49 -9.70 -10.90 7.04
C PHE A 49 -8.92 -11.90 6.16
N LYS A 50 -7.64 -12.15 6.47
CA LYS A 50 -6.84 -13.14 5.74
C LYS A 50 -7.34 -14.57 5.97
N PHE A 51 -7.73 -14.92 7.19
CA PHE A 51 -8.35 -16.22 7.46
C PHE A 51 -9.65 -16.42 6.68
N ASP A 52 -10.50 -15.41 6.61
CA ASP A 52 -11.77 -15.48 5.89
C ASP A 52 -11.56 -15.62 4.37
N ALA A 53 -10.52 -14.98 3.82
CA ALA A 53 -10.23 -15.01 2.38
C ALA A 53 -9.41 -16.24 1.94
N PHE A 54 -8.41 -16.67 2.72
CA PHE A 54 -7.42 -17.68 2.32
C PHE A 54 -7.45 -18.95 3.18
N GLY A 55 -8.05 -18.90 4.37
CA GLY A 55 -8.00 -19.97 5.37
C GLY A 55 -6.74 -19.96 6.24
N TYR A 56 -5.84 -18.99 6.04
CA TYR A 56 -4.59 -18.81 6.78
C TYR A 56 -4.10 -17.35 6.67
N ASP A 57 -3.23 -16.91 7.58
CA ASP A 57 -2.85 -15.49 7.69
C ASP A 57 -1.41 -15.18 7.25
N ASN A 58 -0.63 -16.13 6.75
CA ASN A 58 0.73 -15.88 6.25
C ASN A 58 0.78 -15.26 4.83
N ILE A 59 -0.36 -14.79 4.31
CA ILE A 59 -0.43 -14.05 3.04
C ILE A 59 -0.06 -12.59 3.23
N ILE A 60 0.80 -12.10 2.34
CA ILE A 60 1.10 -10.68 2.21
C ILE A 60 0.15 -10.06 1.19
N LEU A 61 -0.55 -9.00 1.58
CA LEU A 61 -1.50 -8.28 0.73
C LEU A 61 -0.77 -7.30 -0.21
N HIS A 62 0.01 -7.84 -1.15
CA HIS A 62 0.73 -7.01 -2.11
C HIS A 62 -0.20 -6.47 -3.22
N GLU A 63 -0.19 -5.15 -3.42
CA GLU A 63 -1.00 -4.44 -4.43
C GLU A 63 -0.83 -5.04 -5.83
N ARG A 64 0.41 -5.37 -6.20
CA ARG A 64 0.74 -5.97 -7.48
C ARG A 64 0.03 -7.31 -7.69
N ASP A 65 0.08 -8.20 -6.71
CA ASP A 65 -0.48 -9.55 -6.84
C ASP A 65 -2.01 -9.53 -6.85
N ILE A 66 -2.61 -8.63 -6.06
CA ILE A 66 -4.06 -8.38 -6.05
C ILE A 66 -4.52 -7.87 -7.43
N LYS A 67 -3.81 -6.89 -8.01
CA LYS A 67 -4.18 -6.30 -9.31
C LYS A 67 -3.94 -7.23 -10.47
N GLN A 68 -2.82 -7.95 -10.47
CA GLN A 68 -2.49 -8.91 -11.52
C GLN A 68 -3.27 -10.23 -11.35
N GLN A 69 -3.93 -10.42 -10.20
CA GLN A 69 -4.71 -11.61 -9.87
C GLN A 69 -3.85 -12.88 -9.98
N THR A 70 -2.59 -12.77 -9.57
CA THR A 70 -1.61 -13.86 -9.49
C THR A 70 -1.78 -14.62 -8.18
N GLU A 71 -1.24 -15.83 -8.08
CA GLU A 71 -1.29 -16.62 -6.84
C GLU A 71 -0.77 -15.80 -5.65
N PRO A 72 -1.45 -15.81 -4.49
CA PRO A 72 -2.64 -16.60 -4.10
C PRO A 72 -4.00 -15.97 -4.47
N PHE A 73 -4.03 -14.87 -5.21
CA PHE A 73 -5.21 -14.06 -5.51
C PHE A 73 -5.95 -14.43 -6.80
N THR A 74 -5.67 -15.61 -7.38
CA THR A 74 -6.32 -16.05 -8.63
C THR A 74 -7.84 -16.16 -8.52
N PHE A 75 -8.39 -16.36 -7.31
CA PHE A 75 -9.84 -16.33 -7.07
C PHE A 75 -10.49 -14.97 -7.36
N LEU A 76 -9.72 -13.87 -7.39
CA LEU A 76 -10.18 -12.52 -7.77
C LEU A 76 -10.46 -12.38 -9.27
N GLN A 77 -10.14 -13.39 -10.09
CA GLN A 77 -10.61 -13.46 -11.48
C GLN A 77 -12.14 -13.55 -11.53
N ASN A 78 -12.76 -14.15 -10.52
CA ASN A 78 -14.21 -14.10 -10.34
C ASN A 78 -14.61 -12.68 -9.88
N ARG A 79 -15.40 -12.00 -10.71
CA ARG A 79 -15.84 -10.62 -10.48
C ARG A 79 -16.54 -10.42 -9.13
N SER A 80 -17.49 -11.31 -8.77
CA SER A 80 -18.25 -11.18 -7.53
C SER A 80 -17.35 -11.37 -6.31
N LYS A 81 -16.45 -12.36 -6.33
CA LYS A 81 -15.47 -12.54 -5.26
C LYS A 81 -14.53 -11.34 -5.13
N ARG A 82 -14.12 -10.76 -6.26
CA ARG A 82 -13.27 -9.57 -6.27
C ARG A 82 -13.95 -8.35 -5.70
N GLU A 83 -15.18 -8.07 -6.10
CA GLU A 83 -15.96 -6.95 -5.56
C GLU A 83 -16.11 -7.11 -4.03
N MET A 84 -16.52 -8.28 -3.55
CA MET A 84 -16.63 -8.56 -2.12
C MET A 84 -15.30 -8.40 -1.37
N PHE A 85 -14.20 -8.95 -1.90
CA PHE A 85 -12.88 -8.87 -1.27
C PHE A 85 -12.40 -7.42 -1.17
N MET A 86 -12.55 -6.64 -2.23
CA MET A 86 -12.14 -5.23 -2.25
C MET A 86 -13.01 -4.37 -1.32
N ASP A 87 -14.31 -4.61 -1.28
CA ASP A 87 -15.23 -3.90 -0.36
C ASP A 87 -14.89 -4.18 1.10
N GLN A 88 -14.63 -5.45 1.45
CA GLN A 88 -14.18 -5.82 2.80
C GLN A 88 -12.84 -5.18 3.16
N LEU A 89 -11.87 -5.19 2.25
CA LEU A 89 -10.56 -4.58 2.47
C LEU A 89 -10.68 -3.06 2.66
N ASN A 90 -11.52 -2.39 1.86
CA ASN A 90 -11.78 -0.95 2.00
C ASN A 90 -12.40 -0.64 3.36
N HIS A 91 -13.44 -1.35 3.77
CA HIS A 91 -14.05 -1.15 5.08
C HIS A 91 -13.10 -1.41 6.25
N LEU A 92 -12.22 -2.41 6.11
CA LEU A 92 -11.19 -2.69 7.10
C LEU A 92 -10.23 -1.51 7.26
N ILE A 93 -9.77 -0.93 6.15
CA ILE A 93 -8.89 0.25 6.16
C ILE A 93 -9.63 1.47 6.72
N GLU A 94 -10.87 1.71 6.32
CA GLU A 94 -11.71 2.81 6.82
C GLU A 94 -11.95 2.73 8.34
N GLY A 95 -12.06 1.52 8.89
CA GLY A 95 -12.26 1.30 10.33
C GLY A 95 -10.98 1.40 11.16
N CYS A 96 -9.80 1.48 10.54
CA CYS A 96 -8.53 1.52 11.27
C CYS A 96 -8.19 2.94 11.75
N GLU A 97 -7.81 3.07 13.03
CA GLU A 97 -7.22 4.29 13.58
C GLU A 97 -5.80 4.48 13.01
N LEU A 98 -5.71 5.05 11.80
CA LEU A 98 -4.46 5.26 11.09
C LEU A 98 -4.30 6.72 10.63
N THR A 99 -3.08 7.23 10.65
CA THR A 99 -2.73 8.52 10.06
C THR A 99 -1.78 8.30 8.88
N VAL A 100 -2.14 8.82 7.70
CA VAL A 100 -1.31 8.75 6.50
C VAL A 100 -0.51 10.04 6.35
N ILE A 101 0.81 9.91 6.24
CA ILE A 101 1.70 10.99 5.82
C ILE A 101 2.25 10.59 4.45
N ALA A 102 1.93 11.36 3.40
CA ALA A 102 2.37 11.08 2.05
C ALA A 102 3.17 12.25 1.46
N SER A 103 4.22 11.92 0.72
CA SER A 103 5.01 12.87 -0.07
C SER A 103 5.05 12.38 -1.51
N ALA A 104 4.77 13.26 -2.47
CA ALA A 104 4.74 12.93 -3.88
C ALA A 104 5.66 13.86 -4.69
N ILE A 105 6.57 13.26 -5.45
CA ILE A 105 7.49 13.93 -6.35
C ILE A 105 6.95 13.81 -7.79
N LYS A 106 6.71 14.96 -8.44
CA LYS A 106 6.42 15.03 -9.87
C LYS A 106 7.74 15.04 -10.64
N LYS A 107 8.10 13.91 -11.25
CA LYS A 107 9.43 13.71 -11.87
C LYS A 107 9.74 14.73 -12.98
N HIS A 108 8.76 15.03 -13.84
CA HIS A 108 8.93 16.01 -14.92
C HIS A 108 9.34 17.39 -14.39
N LYS A 109 8.67 17.89 -13.35
CA LYS A 109 9.01 19.18 -12.73
C LYS A 109 10.37 19.16 -12.03
N LEU A 110 10.77 18.01 -11.50
CA LEU A 110 12.07 17.85 -10.85
C LEU A 110 13.20 17.85 -11.89
N ALA A 111 13.02 17.15 -13.01
CA ALA A 111 14.00 17.09 -14.11
C ALA A 111 14.20 18.45 -14.78
N GLU A 112 13.16 19.27 -14.91
CA GLU A 112 13.26 20.65 -15.43
C GLU A 112 14.09 21.58 -14.54
N LYS A 113 14.18 21.28 -13.24
CA LYS A 113 14.83 22.13 -12.25
C LYS A 113 16.34 21.87 -12.12
N TYR A 114 16.84 20.74 -12.63
CA TYR A 114 18.25 20.34 -12.45
C TYR A 114 18.88 19.91 -13.79
N VAL A 115 20.00 20.53 -14.15
CA VAL A 115 20.78 20.26 -15.37
C VAL A 115 21.44 18.87 -15.33
N ASP A 116 21.76 18.39 -14.13
CA ASP A 116 22.24 17.04 -13.84
C ASP A 116 21.57 16.53 -12.55
N PRO A 117 20.44 15.82 -12.64
CA PRO A 117 19.70 15.45 -11.45
C PRO A 117 20.38 14.25 -10.78
N HIS A 118 20.97 14.50 -9.60
CA HIS A 118 21.52 13.45 -8.74
C HIS A 118 20.39 12.50 -8.31
N ASN A 119 20.65 11.18 -8.29
CA ASN A 119 19.69 10.20 -7.81
C ASN A 119 19.21 10.61 -6.40
N PRO A 120 17.89 10.71 -6.15
CA PRO A 120 17.36 11.07 -4.82
C PRO A 120 17.60 9.99 -3.74
N TYR A 121 18.22 8.87 -4.11
CA TYR A 121 18.77 7.84 -3.22
C TYR A 121 20.29 7.77 -3.36
#